data_AF-A0A1A8GNK2-F1
#
_entry.id   AF-A0A1A8GNK2-F1
#
_cell.length_a   1.000
_cell.length_b   1.000
_cell.length_c   1.000
_cell.angle_alpha   90.00
_cell.angle_beta   90.00
_cell.angle_gamma   90.00
#
_symmetry.space_group_name_H-M   'P 1'
#
loop_
_entity.id
_entity.type
_entity.pdbx_description
1 polymer ?
#
loop_
_entity_poly.entity_id
_entity_poly.type
_entity_poly.pdbx_seq_one_letter_code
_entity_poly.pdbx_strand_id
1 'polypeptide(L)'
;MQQQQHRQPELVEGSLPVFVFPTELVFYADEQSSHKQVLTLYNPYEFALKFKVLCTAPNKYTVVDSTGAVKPQCCIDIVIRHRDVRACHYGVYDKFRLQVSEQSQRKALGRKEVTATLRPSASQEPPGSRSLDEERRMKEQSSDSEFFEQSAFQSDSRPVAGGPSLLTVLLGLVCMAALMLPTLGEQESTVPVYLHLSVNKKLVAAYVLGLLTMVILRT
;
A
#
# COMPACT_ATOMS: atom_id res chain seq x y z
N MET A 1 46.42 -11.45 -0.32
CA MET A 1 45.08 -11.63 0.27
C MET A 1 44.44 -10.25 0.41
N GLN A 2 43.79 -9.75 -0.63
CA GLN A 2 43.07 -8.47 -0.56
C GLN A 2 41.69 -8.72 0.03
N GLN A 3 41.41 -8.15 1.20
CA GLN A 3 40.10 -8.15 1.84
C GLN A 3 39.13 -7.37 0.96
N GLN A 4 38.18 -8.10 0.38
CA GLN A 4 37.07 -7.53 -0.38
C GLN A 4 36.10 -6.90 0.61
N GLN A 5 36.32 -5.61 0.91
CA GLN A 5 35.48 -4.83 1.79
C GLN A 5 34.12 -4.63 1.10
N HIS A 6 33.11 -5.37 1.58
CA HIS A 6 31.73 -5.26 1.12
C HIS A 6 31.29 -3.81 1.31
N ARG A 7 31.22 -3.05 0.22
CA ARG A 7 30.80 -1.65 0.22
C ARG A 7 29.30 -1.63 0.46
N GLN A 8 28.89 -1.59 1.72
CA GLN A 8 27.49 -1.35 2.06
C GLN A 8 27.09 0.00 1.46
N PRO A 9 25.92 0.08 0.78
CA PRO A 9 25.44 1.34 0.25
C PRO A 9 25.27 2.33 1.40
N GLU A 10 25.88 3.51 1.29
CA GLU A 10 25.71 4.58 2.27
C GLU A 10 24.23 4.99 2.28
N LEU A 11 23.50 4.61 3.34
CA LEU A 11 22.12 4.99 3.53
C LEU A 11 22.06 6.51 3.73
N VAL A 12 21.48 7.22 2.78
CA VAL A 12 21.29 8.67 2.83
C VAL A 12 20.27 9.00 3.92
N GLU A 13 20.54 10.02 4.72
CA GLU A 13 19.64 10.47 5.79
C GLU A 13 18.22 10.73 5.27
N GLY A 14 17.22 10.17 5.93
CA GLY A 14 15.81 10.34 5.57
C GLY A 14 15.31 9.49 4.39
N SER A 15 16.17 8.68 3.77
CA SER A 15 15.79 7.83 2.64
C SER A 15 15.26 6.46 3.04
N LEU A 16 15.48 6.02 4.28
CA LEU A 16 15.11 4.68 4.74
C LEU A 16 13.59 4.60 4.99
N PRO A 17 12.85 3.74 4.26
CA PRO A 17 11.44 3.51 4.55
C PRO A 17 11.21 2.97 5.96
N VAL A 18 10.14 3.41 6.60
CA VAL A 18 9.78 2.97 7.96
C VAL A 18 8.39 2.36 7.92
N PHE A 19 8.29 1.11 8.34
CA PHE A 19 7.09 0.29 8.24
C PHE A 19 6.42 0.17 9.60
N VAL A 20 5.18 0.66 9.69
CA VAL A 20 4.43 0.68 10.95
C VAL A 20 2.99 0.25 10.71
N PHE A 21 2.38 -0.34 11.72
CA PHE A 21 0.96 -0.68 11.72
C PHE A 21 0.35 -0.46 13.11
N PRO A 22 -0.84 0.14 13.23
CA PRO A 22 -1.63 0.76 12.16
C PRO A 22 -1.02 2.07 11.65
N THR A 23 -1.50 2.58 10.50
CA THR A 23 -1.05 3.87 9.93
C THR A 23 -1.67 5.09 10.62
N GLU A 24 -2.73 4.86 11.39
CA GLU A 24 -3.44 5.85 12.19
C GLU A 24 -3.97 5.20 13.48
N LEU A 25 -4.15 6.00 14.53
CA LEU A 25 -4.66 5.58 15.83
C LEU A 25 -5.97 6.32 16.13
N VAL A 26 -7.05 5.58 16.38
CA VAL A 26 -8.36 6.18 16.64
C VAL A 26 -8.84 5.77 18.03
N PHE A 27 -8.90 6.74 18.92
CA PHE A 27 -9.37 6.57 20.29
C PHE A 27 -10.84 7.00 20.37
N TYR A 28 -11.61 6.38 21.25
CA TYR A 28 -13.04 6.68 21.46
C TYR A 28 -13.29 6.99 22.93
N ALA A 29 -13.99 8.10 23.20
CA ALA A 29 -14.20 8.58 24.55
C ALA A 29 -15.16 7.71 25.38
N ASP A 30 -16.09 7.03 24.71
CA ASP A 30 -17.03 6.09 25.31
C ASP A 30 -16.48 4.65 25.41
N GLU A 31 -15.32 4.37 24.81
CA GLU A 31 -14.75 3.03 24.73
C GLU A 31 -13.36 2.95 25.39
N GLN A 32 -13.33 2.56 26.67
CA GLN A 32 -12.08 2.57 27.46
C GLN A 32 -11.01 1.58 26.93
N SER A 33 -11.40 0.50 26.25
CA SER A 33 -10.47 -0.42 25.57
C SER A 33 -9.65 0.30 24.49
N SER A 34 -10.25 1.26 23.79
CA SER A 34 -9.59 2.03 22.73
C SER A 34 -8.48 2.93 23.27
N HIS A 35 -8.52 3.33 24.55
CA HIS A 35 -7.55 4.24 25.18
C HIS A 35 -6.13 3.67 25.25
N LYS A 36 -5.95 2.37 25.01
CA LYS A 36 -4.64 1.72 24.90
C LYS A 36 -4.55 1.08 23.52
N GLN A 37 -3.65 1.58 22.68
CA GLN A 37 -3.38 1.02 21.37
C GLN A 37 -1.94 0.57 21.23
N VAL A 38 -1.73 -0.35 20.31
CA VAL A 38 -0.42 -0.89 19.98
C VAL A 38 -0.05 -0.41 18.59
N LEU A 39 1.14 0.17 18.48
CA LEU A 39 1.77 0.53 17.22
C LEU A 39 2.96 -0.40 17.01
N THR A 40 2.89 -1.26 16.02
CA THR A 40 3.95 -2.21 15.67
C THR A 40 4.91 -1.57 14.67
N LEU A 41 6.20 -1.55 14.98
CA LEU A 41 7.27 -1.16 14.07
C LEU A 41 7.94 -2.42 13.51
N TYR A 42 8.00 -2.54 12.19
CA TYR A 42 8.64 -3.65 11.49
C TYR A 42 10.03 -3.26 10.99
N ASN A 43 10.99 -4.14 11.23
CA ASN A 43 12.33 -4.04 10.67
C ASN A 43 12.54 -5.12 9.59
N PRO A 44 12.32 -4.79 8.30
CA PRO A 44 12.58 -5.72 7.20
C PRO A 44 14.05 -5.74 6.77
N TYR A 45 14.93 -4.99 7.45
CA TYR A 45 16.33 -4.88 7.07
C TYR A 45 17.19 -5.94 7.76
N GLU A 46 18.37 -6.17 7.19
CA GLU A 46 19.39 -7.10 7.70
C GLU A 46 20.25 -6.50 8.84
N PHE A 47 19.89 -5.31 9.34
CA PHE A 47 20.61 -4.63 10.42
C PHE A 47 19.64 -4.16 11.50
N ALA A 48 20.15 -3.99 12.72
CA ALA A 48 19.34 -3.55 13.85
C ALA A 48 18.99 -2.06 13.73
N LEU A 49 17.70 -1.74 13.89
CA LEU A 49 17.21 -0.36 13.95
C LEU A 49 17.17 0.12 15.40
N LYS A 50 17.70 1.30 15.67
CA LYS A 50 17.31 2.09 16.85
C LYS A 50 16.14 2.96 16.47
N PHE A 51 15.15 3.08 17.36
CA PHE A 51 14.00 3.93 17.13
C PHE A 51 13.77 4.93 18.27
N LYS A 52 13.13 6.04 17.93
CA LYS A 52 12.62 7.06 18.84
C LYS A 52 11.24 7.53 18.37
N VAL A 53 10.30 7.60 19.29
CA VAL A 53 8.94 8.09 19.07
C VAL A 53 8.84 9.50 19.66
N LEU A 54 8.43 10.46 18.84
CA LEU A 54 8.10 11.82 19.25
C LEU A 54 6.59 12.01 19.18
N CYS A 55 6.02 12.85 20.06
CA CYS A 55 4.58 13.13 20.11
C CYS A 55 4.35 14.64 20.12
N THR A 56 3.35 15.12 19.37
CA THR A 56 2.97 16.54 19.34
C THR A 56 2.18 16.99 20.57
N ALA A 57 1.57 16.06 21.32
CA ALA A 57 0.72 16.36 22.46
C ALA A 57 1.03 15.47 23.68
N PRO A 58 2.23 15.60 24.28
CA PRO A 58 2.67 14.75 25.39
C PRO A 58 1.77 14.82 26.64
N ASN A 59 0.98 15.88 26.80
CA ASN A 59 0.01 16.00 27.89
C ASN A 59 -1.20 15.07 27.73
N LYS A 60 -1.55 14.71 26.48
CA LYS A 60 -2.72 13.86 26.16
C LYS A 60 -2.37 12.37 26.13
N TYR A 61 -1.10 12.04 25.84
CA TYR A 61 -0.68 10.67 25.58
C TYR A 61 0.46 10.21 26.48
N THR A 62 0.60 8.90 26.58
CA THR A 62 1.82 8.28 27.10
C THR A 62 2.26 7.18 26.16
N VAL A 63 3.53 7.24 25.80
CA VAL A 63 4.18 6.25 24.94
C VAL A 63 5.07 5.40 25.84
N VAL A 64 4.71 4.14 26.00
CA VAL A 64 5.55 3.16 26.70
C VAL A 64 6.74 2.83 25.79
N ASP A 65 7.95 2.84 26.35
CA ASP A 65 9.19 2.57 25.62
C ASP A 65 9.35 3.43 24.36
N SER A 66 9.24 4.75 24.54
CA SER A 66 9.38 5.74 23.45
C SER A 66 10.71 5.69 22.70
N THR A 67 11.69 4.93 23.20
CA THR A 67 12.96 4.64 22.52
C THR A 67 13.34 3.20 22.72
N GLY A 68 13.93 2.58 21.70
CA GLY A 68 14.39 1.19 21.80
C GLY A 68 15.16 0.75 20.57
N ALA A 69 15.31 -0.57 20.42
CA ALA A 69 15.92 -1.17 19.24
C ALA A 69 15.10 -2.36 18.74
N VAL A 70 15.12 -2.58 17.42
CA VAL A 70 14.47 -3.69 16.73
C VAL A 70 15.54 -4.47 16.00
N LYS A 71 15.59 -5.78 16.25
CA LYS A 71 16.53 -6.69 15.57
C LYS A 71 16.21 -6.79 14.07
N PRO A 72 17.17 -7.22 13.23
CA PRO A 72 16.89 -7.58 11.84
C PRO A 72 15.71 -8.55 11.73
N GLN A 73 14.89 -8.41 10.69
CA GLN A 73 13.75 -9.30 10.40
C GLN A 73 12.79 -9.51 11.58
N CYS A 74 12.66 -8.51 12.46
CA CYS A 74 11.81 -8.56 13.65
C CYS A 74 10.86 -7.36 13.72
N CYS A 75 9.92 -7.40 14.65
CA CYS A 75 9.05 -6.29 14.98
C CYS A 75 9.06 -6.01 16.48
N ILE A 76 8.62 -4.81 16.85
CA ILE A 76 8.36 -4.43 18.24
C ILE A 76 7.02 -3.71 18.34
N ASP A 77 6.34 -3.93 19.46
CA ASP A 77 5.08 -3.29 19.79
C ASP A 77 5.32 -2.11 20.73
N ILE A 78 4.84 -0.94 20.33
CA ILE A 78 4.91 0.30 21.10
C ILE A 78 3.51 0.60 21.61
N VAL A 79 3.35 0.65 22.94
CA VAL A 79 2.04 0.89 23.55
C VAL A 79 1.81 2.40 23.71
N ILE A 80 0.75 2.90 23.10
CA ILE A 80 0.32 4.29 23.19
C ILE A 80 -0.98 4.35 23.99
N ARG A 81 -1.00 5.19 25.03
CA ARG A 81 -2.15 5.39 25.91
C ARG A 81 -2.67 6.81 25.82
N HIS A 82 -3.97 6.99 25.56
CA HIS A 82 -4.65 8.28 25.68
C HIS A 82 -5.07 8.49 27.15
N ARG A 83 -4.66 9.61 27.75
CA ARG A 83 -4.91 9.95 29.16
C ARG A 83 -5.96 11.04 29.36
N ASP A 84 -6.09 11.97 28.41
CA ASP A 84 -6.94 13.15 28.57
C ASP A 84 -8.19 13.11 27.68
N VAL A 85 -9.18 12.32 28.11
CA VAL A 85 -10.39 11.98 27.35
C VAL A 85 -11.50 13.02 27.58
N ARG A 86 -11.24 14.27 27.15
CA ARG A 86 -12.19 15.38 27.28
C ARG A 86 -12.78 15.77 25.93
N ALA A 87 -14.00 16.30 25.95
CA ALA A 87 -14.71 16.75 24.75
C ALA A 87 -13.99 17.85 23.96
N CYS A 88 -13.18 18.68 24.61
CA CYS A 88 -12.37 19.69 23.95
C CYS A 88 -11.28 19.12 23.03
N HIS A 89 -11.00 17.81 23.10
CA HIS A 89 -9.99 17.14 22.27
C HIS A 89 -10.61 16.32 21.13
N TYR A 90 -11.94 16.30 21.00
CA TYR A 90 -12.61 15.52 19.96
C TYR A 90 -12.29 16.07 18.56
N GLY A 91 -11.96 15.17 17.63
CA GLY A 91 -11.64 15.51 16.24
C GLY A 91 -10.28 16.21 16.06
N VAL A 92 -9.51 16.41 17.12
CA VAL A 92 -8.15 16.97 17.02
C VAL A 92 -7.20 15.92 16.48
N TYR A 93 -6.40 16.29 15.49
CA TYR A 93 -5.35 15.42 14.92
C TYR A 93 -4.02 15.67 15.62
N ASP A 94 -3.55 14.66 16.35
CA ASP A 94 -2.21 14.59 16.90
C ASP A 94 -1.31 13.73 16.04
N LYS A 95 0.01 13.86 16.23
CA LYS A 95 0.98 13.09 15.46
C LYS A 95 2.01 12.43 16.35
N PHE A 96 2.29 11.17 16.02
CA PHE A 96 3.44 10.42 16.48
C PHE A 96 4.46 10.32 15.35
N ARG A 97 5.69 10.76 15.59
CA ARG A 97 6.79 10.66 14.62
C ARG A 97 7.78 9.61 15.07
N LEU A 98 7.85 8.52 14.32
CA LEU A 98 8.88 7.49 14.47
C LEU A 98 10.12 7.91 13.68
N GLN A 99 11.24 8.00 14.36
CA GLN A 99 12.56 8.18 13.77
C GLN A 99 13.33 6.89 13.96
N VAL A 100 13.95 6.39 12.90
CA VAL A 100 14.83 5.21 12.96
C VAL A 100 16.24 5.58 12.52
N SER A 101 17.23 4.95 13.14
CA SER A 101 18.63 4.98 12.73
C SER A 101 19.19 3.57 12.77
N GLU A 102 20.28 3.33 12.05
CA GLU A 102 21.05 2.10 12.23
C GLU A 102 21.71 2.12 13.62
N GLN A 103 21.87 0.96 14.28
CA GLN A 103 22.48 0.92 15.62
C GLN A 103 23.89 1.52 15.70
N SER A 104 24.69 1.38 14.63
CA SER A 104 26.07 1.88 14.50
C SER A 104 26.11 3.40 14.24
N GLN A 105 25.06 3.97 13.65
CA GLN A 105 25.00 5.38 13.25
C GLN A 105 24.02 6.19 14.11
N ARG A 106 24.40 7.40 14.50
CA ARG A 106 23.50 8.30 15.27
C ARG A 106 22.57 9.14 14.38
N LYS A 107 22.74 9.08 13.06
CA LYS A 107 21.99 9.88 12.09
C LYS A 107 20.64 9.22 11.78
N ALA A 108 19.56 10.00 11.73
CA ALA A 108 18.22 9.45 11.51
C ALA A 108 18.04 9.03 10.04
N LEU A 109 18.10 7.72 9.78
CA LEU A 109 18.03 7.16 8.43
C LEU A 109 16.62 7.19 7.85
N GLY A 110 15.59 7.05 8.69
CA GLY A 110 14.19 6.97 8.24
C GLY A 110 13.22 7.66 9.19
N ARG A 111 12.07 8.08 8.66
CA ARG A 111 11.01 8.75 9.44
C ARG A 111 9.63 8.29 8.97
N LYS A 112 8.70 8.13 9.91
CA LYS A 112 7.27 7.89 9.63
C LYS A 112 6.40 8.70 10.59
N GLU A 113 5.37 9.33 10.06
CA GLU A 113 4.32 9.95 10.86
C GLU A 113 3.10 9.02 10.93
N VAL A 114 2.51 8.93 12.13
CA VAL A 114 1.26 8.23 12.43
C VAL A 114 0.34 9.24 13.09
N THR A 115 -0.88 9.38 12.56
CA THR A 115 -1.88 10.30 13.12
C THR A 115 -2.61 9.65 14.28
N ALA A 116 -3.11 10.47 15.20
CA ALA A 116 -3.97 10.04 16.28
C ALA A 116 -5.14 11.00 16.46
N THR A 117 -6.33 10.44 16.72
CA THR A 117 -7.55 11.24 16.91
C THR A 117 -8.39 10.65 18.02
N LEU A 118 -8.92 11.52 18.89
CA LEU A 118 -9.97 11.16 19.84
C LEU A 118 -11.33 11.46 19.21
N ARG A 119 -12.21 10.46 19.21
CA ARG A 119 -13.59 10.56 18.72
C ARG A 119 -14.56 10.45 19.91
N PRO A 120 -15.78 11.03 19.80
CA PRO A 120 -16.76 10.93 20.87
C PRO A 120 -17.27 9.49 21.07
N SER A 121 -17.54 8.77 19.97
CA SER A 121 -18.10 7.42 20.01
C SER A 121 -17.66 6.56 18.84
N ALA A 122 -17.46 5.26 19.09
CA ALA A 122 -17.19 4.25 18.05
C ALA A 122 -18.39 3.99 17.11
N SER A 123 -19.61 4.30 17.56
CA SER A 123 -20.84 4.07 16.77
C SER A 123 -21.12 5.18 15.75
N GLN A 124 -20.37 6.29 15.83
CA GLN A 124 -20.46 7.42 14.92
C GLN A 124 -19.30 7.37 13.92
N GLU A 125 -19.15 6.28 13.15
CA GLU A 125 -18.33 6.34 11.94
C GLU A 125 -19.09 7.19 10.90
N PRO A 126 -18.61 8.38 10.51
CA PRO A 126 -19.24 9.12 9.44
C PRO A 126 -19.05 8.32 8.12
N PRO A 127 -20.12 8.10 7.33
CA PRO A 127 -20.09 7.24 6.14
C PRO A 127 -19.32 7.82 4.94
N GLY A 128 -18.23 8.57 5.13
CA GLY A 128 -17.53 9.23 4.02
C GLY A 128 -16.10 9.73 4.26
N SER A 129 -15.46 9.48 5.41
CA SER A 129 -14.11 10.00 5.65
C SER A 129 -12.96 9.16 5.09
N ARG A 130 -13.23 7.98 4.51
CA ARG A 130 -12.19 7.18 3.83
C ARG A 130 -11.92 7.63 2.39
N SER A 131 -12.85 8.33 1.73
CA SER A 131 -12.72 8.64 0.29
C SER A 131 -12.21 10.06 -0.02
N LEU A 132 -12.50 11.06 0.81
CA LEU A 132 -12.23 12.46 0.45
C LEU A 132 -10.77 12.90 0.63
N ASP A 133 -10.04 12.33 1.59
CA ASP A 133 -8.65 12.72 1.87
C ASP A 133 -7.62 11.94 1.04
N GLU A 134 -7.90 10.69 0.66
CA GLU A 134 -7.05 9.92 -0.27
C GLU A 134 -7.14 10.46 -1.71
N GLU A 135 -8.34 10.86 -2.15
CA GLU A 135 -8.55 11.38 -3.51
C GLU A 135 -7.90 12.74 -3.73
N ARG A 136 -7.86 13.61 -2.71
CA ARG A 136 -7.15 14.90 -2.80
C ARG A 136 -5.64 14.75 -2.91
N ARG A 137 -5.05 13.76 -2.22
CA ARG A 137 -3.60 13.51 -2.32
C ARG A 137 -3.17 12.85 -3.62
N MET A 138 -4.03 12.01 -4.22
CA MET A 138 -3.73 11.37 -5.49
C MET A 138 -3.89 12.32 -6.69
N LYS A 139 -4.76 13.33 -6.57
CA LYS A 139 -5.03 14.31 -7.62
C LYS A 139 -3.92 15.36 -7.80
N GLU A 140 -3.14 15.67 -6.77
CA GLU A 140 -2.03 16.64 -6.86
C GLU A 140 -0.76 16.07 -7.53
N GLN A 141 -0.64 14.74 -7.66
CA GLN A 141 0.52 14.09 -8.27
C GLN A 141 0.30 13.70 -9.75
N SER A 142 -0.90 13.91 -10.29
CA SER A 142 -1.31 13.47 -11.63
C SER A 142 -1.61 14.63 -12.61
N SER A 143 -1.33 15.87 -12.22
CA SER A 143 -1.46 17.05 -13.08
C SER A 143 -0.18 17.30 -13.91
N ASP A 144 0.19 16.31 -14.74
CA ASP A 144 1.11 16.48 -15.88
C ASP A 144 0.96 15.27 -16.82
N SER A 145 -0.12 15.23 -17.58
CA SER A 145 -0.23 14.47 -18.84
C SER A 145 -1.60 14.79 -19.45
N GLU A 146 -1.64 15.89 -20.18
CA GLU A 146 -2.79 16.23 -21.00
C GLU A 146 -3.05 15.17 -22.10
N PHE A 147 -4.34 15.01 -22.39
CA PHE A 147 -4.89 14.82 -23.74
C PHE A 147 -4.76 13.43 -24.39
N PHE A 148 -5.84 12.65 -24.32
CA PHE A 148 -6.77 12.44 -25.44
C PHE A 148 -7.75 11.32 -25.06
N GLU A 149 -9.04 11.62 -24.87
CA GLU A 149 -10.05 10.82 -25.56
C GLU A 149 -11.42 11.50 -25.58
N GLN A 150 -12.09 11.20 -26.67
CA GLN A 150 -13.15 11.92 -27.32
C GLN A 150 -14.47 11.18 -27.02
N SER A 151 -15.49 11.96 -26.67
CA SER A 151 -16.89 11.80 -27.07
C SER A 151 -17.43 10.38 -27.36
N ALA A 152 -18.42 9.93 -26.59
CA ALA A 152 -19.82 9.85 -27.04
C ALA A 152 -20.68 8.88 -26.20
N PHE A 153 -21.69 9.48 -25.58
CA PHE A 153 -23.10 9.05 -25.50
C PHE A 153 -23.47 7.55 -25.53
N GLN A 154 -24.04 7.14 -24.38
CA GLN A 154 -25.26 6.34 -24.19
C GLN A 154 -25.93 5.68 -25.40
N SER A 155 -26.20 4.38 -25.30
CA SER A 155 -27.48 3.70 -25.62
C SER A 155 -27.34 2.24 -25.14
N ASP A 156 -27.93 1.83 -24.01
CA ASP A 156 -29.29 1.31 -23.83
C ASP A 156 -29.44 -0.22 -24.08
N SER A 157 -30.25 -0.83 -23.22
CA SER A 157 -30.95 -2.12 -23.33
C SER A 157 -30.17 -3.45 -23.23
N ARG A 158 -30.30 -4.08 -22.05
CA ARG A 158 -30.49 -5.55 -21.87
C ARG A 158 -31.81 -6.01 -22.54
N PRO A 159 -32.23 -7.30 -22.49
CA PRO A 159 -31.54 -8.60 -22.43
C PRO A 159 -32.07 -9.57 -23.52
N VAL A 160 -31.58 -10.82 -23.62
CA VAL A 160 -32.38 -12.08 -23.76
C VAL A 160 -31.50 -13.27 -24.17
N ALA A 161 -31.86 -14.41 -23.57
CA ALA A 161 -31.43 -15.80 -23.78
C ALA A 161 -30.81 -16.20 -25.12
N GLY A 162 -29.85 -17.12 -25.06
CA GLY A 162 -29.48 -17.97 -26.21
C GLY A 162 -28.04 -18.48 -26.22
N GLY A 163 -27.74 -19.49 -25.39
CA GLY A 163 -26.51 -20.31 -25.48
C GLY A 163 -25.17 -19.54 -25.39
N PRO A 164 -24.03 -20.25 -25.35
CA PRO A 164 -22.74 -19.59 -25.53
C PRO A 164 -22.70 -19.02 -26.94
N SER A 165 -22.80 -17.69 -27.06
CA SER A 165 -22.72 -16.99 -28.33
C SER A 165 -21.45 -17.41 -29.07
N LEU A 166 -21.56 -17.60 -30.38
CA LEU A 166 -20.46 -17.94 -31.28
C LEU A 166 -19.29 -16.94 -31.12
N LEU A 167 -19.57 -15.71 -30.69
CA LEU A 167 -18.58 -14.69 -30.32
C LEU A 167 -17.74 -15.07 -29.10
N THR A 168 -18.33 -15.66 -28.06
CA THR A 168 -17.62 -16.13 -26.87
C THR A 168 -16.73 -17.33 -27.21
N VAL A 169 -17.21 -18.22 -28.07
CA VAL A 169 -16.42 -19.36 -28.57
C VAL A 169 -15.27 -18.85 -29.43
N LEU A 170 -15.52 -17.93 -30.38
CA LEU A 170 -14.49 -17.31 -31.23
C LEU A 170 -13.45 -16.56 -30.38
N LEU A 171 -13.88 -15.82 -29.35
CA LEU A 171 -12.97 -15.11 -28.46
C LEU A 171 -12.10 -16.10 -27.65
N GLY A 172 -12.69 -17.18 -27.13
CA GLY A 172 -11.94 -18.26 -26.48
C GLY A 172 -10.96 -18.96 -27.42
N LEU A 173 -11.33 -19.16 -28.69
CA LEU A 173 -10.49 -19.78 -29.71
C LEU A 173 -9.34 -18.86 -30.13
N VAL A 174 -9.59 -17.55 -30.26
CA VAL A 174 -8.56 -16.53 -30.50
C VAL A 174 -7.58 -16.46 -29.33
N CYS A 175 -8.07 -16.52 -28.09
CA CYS A 175 -7.21 -16.57 -26.90
C CYS A 175 -6.41 -17.87 -26.81
N MET A 176 -7.01 -19.03 -27.13
CA MET A 176 -6.30 -20.31 -27.21
C MET A 176 -5.24 -20.31 -28.32
N ALA A 177 -5.55 -19.76 -29.50
CA ALA A 177 -4.60 -19.61 -30.60
C ALA A 177 -3.43 -18.70 -30.22
N ALA A 178 -3.68 -17.61 -29.47
CA ALA A 178 -2.64 -16.74 -28.94
C ALA A 178 -1.74 -17.42 -27.90
N LEU A 179 -2.24 -18.45 -27.19
CA LEU A 179 -1.45 -19.26 -26.26
C LEU A 179 -0.74 -20.43 -26.95
N MET A 180 -1.28 -20.93 -28.06
CA MET A 180 -0.67 -21.97 -28.90
C MET A 180 0.36 -21.40 -29.89
N LEU A 181 0.51 -20.07 -29.98
CA LEU A 181 1.57 -19.46 -30.76
C LEU A 181 2.92 -19.80 -30.12
N PRO A 182 3.83 -20.48 -30.85
CA PRO A 182 5.08 -20.96 -30.30
C PRO A 182 5.90 -19.77 -29.76
N THR A 183 6.31 -19.89 -28.51
CA THR A 183 7.29 -19.01 -27.90
C THR A 183 8.59 -19.15 -28.66
N LEU A 184 9.03 -18.04 -29.29
CA LEU A 184 10.31 -17.93 -30.00
C LEU A 184 11.45 -18.49 -29.15
N GLY A 185 11.91 -19.65 -29.59
CA GLY A 185 13.00 -20.43 -29.05
C GLY A 185 13.47 -21.42 -30.12
N GLU A 186 13.53 -21.01 -31.39
CA GLU A 186 14.37 -21.68 -32.39
C GLU A 186 14.82 -20.65 -33.44
N GLN A 187 16.00 -20.90 -33.99
CA GLN A 187 16.89 -19.97 -34.68
C GLN A 187 16.33 -19.38 -35.98
N GLU A 188 16.99 -18.31 -36.43
CA GLU A 188 16.90 -17.70 -37.77
C GLU A 188 15.67 -16.79 -38.05
N SER A 189 15.83 -15.54 -37.62
CA SER A 189 15.66 -14.29 -38.38
C SER A 189 14.33 -13.94 -39.10
N THR A 190 14.05 -12.64 -39.05
CA THR A 190 13.22 -11.81 -39.98
C THR A 190 11.79 -11.45 -39.55
N VAL A 191 11.62 -10.70 -38.45
CA VAL A 191 10.49 -9.74 -38.34
C VAL A 191 10.87 -8.53 -37.45
N PRO A 192 10.46 -7.29 -37.77
CA PRO A 192 11.08 -6.06 -37.24
C PRO A 192 10.73 -5.71 -35.78
N VAL A 193 11.55 -4.81 -35.23
CA VAL A 193 11.71 -4.37 -33.82
C VAL A 193 10.50 -3.58 -33.24
N TYR A 194 9.27 -4.05 -33.43
CA TYR A 194 8.06 -3.49 -32.80
C TYR A 194 7.26 -4.50 -31.96
N LEU A 195 7.71 -5.75 -31.91
CA LEU A 195 7.04 -6.88 -31.24
C LEU A 195 7.74 -7.32 -29.94
N HIS A 196 8.32 -6.37 -29.20
CA HIS A 196 8.81 -6.64 -27.85
C HIS A 196 7.64 -6.69 -26.86
N LEU A 197 6.81 -7.75 -27.00
CA LEU A 197 5.61 -7.99 -26.21
C LEU A 197 6.02 -8.46 -24.80
N SER A 198 6.18 -7.52 -23.88
CA SER A 198 6.65 -7.80 -22.51
C SER A 198 5.77 -8.83 -21.79
N VAL A 199 6.40 -9.59 -20.87
CA VAL A 199 5.78 -10.64 -20.04
C VAL A 199 4.44 -10.21 -19.41
N ASN A 200 4.29 -8.91 -19.12
CA ASN A 200 3.07 -8.32 -18.58
C ASN A 200 1.86 -8.48 -19.52
N LYS A 201 2.03 -8.41 -20.84
CA LYS A 201 0.93 -8.60 -21.81
C LYS A 201 0.46 -10.07 -21.85
N LYS A 202 1.38 -11.02 -21.64
CA LYS A 202 1.03 -12.45 -21.50
C LYS A 202 0.25 -12.71 -20.22
N LEU A 203 0.63 -12.07 -19.11
CA LEU A 203 -0.09 -12.17 -17.84
C LEU A 203 -1.51 -11.61 -17.93
N VAL A 204 -1.68 -10.46 -18.59
CA VAL A 204 -3.02 -9.87 -18.81
C VAL A 204 -3.88 -10.79 -19.68
N ALA A 205 -3.34 -11.35 -20.76
CA ALA A 205 -4.08 -12.27 -21.61
C ALA A 205 -4.47 -13.57 -20.88
N ALA A 206 -3.57 -14.15 -20.09
CA ALA A 206 -3.85 -15.33 -19.28
C ALA A 206 -4.91 -15.06 -18.20
N TYR A 207 -4.87 -13.88 -17.57
CA TYR A 207 -5.86 -13.47 -16.58
C TYR A 207 -7.26 -13.32 -17.19
N VAL A 208 -7.37 -12.64 -18.32
CA VAL A 208 -8.65 -12.45 -19.03
C VAL A 208 -9.23 -13.80 -19.46
N LEU A 209 -8.40 -14.73 -19.93
CA LEU A 209 -8.83 -16.09 -20.26
C LEU A 209 -9.32 -16.87 -19.02
N GLY A 210 -8.62 -16.73 -17.89
CA GLY A 210 -9.04 -17.32 -16.61
C GLY A 210 -10.41 -16.81 -16.14
N LEU A 211 -10.69 -15.52 -16.31
CA LEU A 211 -12.00 -14.95 -15.98
C LEU A 211 -13.10 -15.47 -16.90
N LEU A 212 -12.86 -15.52 -18.21
CA LEU A 212 -13.82 -16.03 -19.19
C LEU A 212 -14.17 -17.49 -18.95
N THR A 213 -13.17 -18.33 -18.71
CA THR A 213 -13.36 -19.77 -18.42
C THR A 213 -14.11 -20.00 -17.11
N MET A 214 -13.81 -19.23 -16.07
CA MET A 214 -14.57 -19.26 -14.81
C MET A 214 -16.05 -18.90 -15.00
N VAL A 215 -16.35 -17.89 -15.82
CA VAL A 215 -17.75 -17.48 -16.09
C VAL A 215 -18.49 -18.55 -16.90
N ILE A 216 -17.83 -19.15 -17.90
CA ILE A 216 -18.45 -20.20 -18.73
C ILE A 216 -18.71 -21.48 -17.94
N LEU A 217 -17.80 -21.91 -17.04
CA LEU A 217 -18.03 -23.09 -16.19
C LEU A 217 -19.12 -22.88 -15.14
N ARG A 218 -19.40 -21.62 -14.78
CA ARG A 218 -20.41 -21.27 -13.76
C ARG A 218 -21.81 -21.11 -14.35
N THR A 219 -21.94 -21.16 -15.67
CA THR A 219 -23.23 -21.11 -16.39
C THR A 219 -23.65 -22.52 -16.78
#